data_AF-A0A7S0JX73-F1
#
_entry.id   AF-A0A7S0JX73-F1
#
_cell.length_a   1.000
_cell.length_b   1.000
_cell.length_c   1.000
_cell.angle_alpha   90.00
_cell.angle_beta   90.00
_cell.angle_gamma   90.00
#
_symmetry.space_group_name_H-M   'P 1'
#
loop_
_entity.id
_entity.type
_entity.pdbx_description
1 polymer ?
#
loop_
_entity_poly.entity_id
_entity_poly.type
_entity_poly.pdbx_seq_one_letter_code
_entity_poly.pdbx_strand_id
1 'polypeptide(L)'
;VEPSMRSSDGASGGLCLALGLLSAVLELPLPRRLAVTGSMGLSGRVMQVGSIHEKTTAAALRGISVLLLPEACRRDFAALPSQVSGKVRPVFVSTLEEAVRAVWGAE
;
A
#
# COMPACT_ATOMS: atom_id res chain seq x y z
N VAL A 1 0.65 -9.07 -24.90
CA VAL A 1 -0.46 -9.69 -24.13
C VAL A 1 -0.63 -8.84 -22.89
N GLU A 2 -1.60 -7.93 -22.91
CA GLU A 2 -1.96 -7.19 -21.69
C GLU A 2 -2.47 -8.18 -20.65
N PRO A 3 -2.02 -8.10 -19.39
CA PRO A 3 -2.51 -9.00 -18.36
C PRO A 3 -4.01 -8.76 -18.19
N SER A 4 -4.81 -9.83 -18.26
CA SER A 4 -6.24 -9.74 -18.03
C SER A 4 -6.50 -9.16 -16.65
N MET A 5 -7.07 -7.96 -16.62
CA MET A 5 -7.40 -7.23 -15.41
C MET A 5 -8.60 -7.94 -14.76
N ARG A 6 -8.34 -9.03 -14.03
CA ARG A 6 -9.32 -9.60 -13.09
C ARG A 6 -9.63 -8.51 -12.08
N SER A 7 -10.92 -8.23 -11.90
CA SER A 7 -11.49 -7.28 -10.96
C SER A 7 -10.99 -7.61 -9.55
N SER A 8 -9.86 -7.02 -9.16
CA SER A 8 -9.44 -6.99 -7.76
C SER A 8 -10.41 -6.07 -7.05
N ASP A 9 -11.21 -6.65 -6.15
CA ASP A 9 -12.18 -6.01 -5.26
C ASP A 9 -12.02 -4.49 -5.14
N GLY A 10 -12.97 -3.79 -5.79
CA GLY A 10 -12.91 -2.42 -6.28
C GLY A 10 -12.89 -1.28 -5.26
N ALA A 11 -12.34 -1.49 -4.06
CA ALA A 11 -12.19 -0.41 -3.06
C ALA A 11 -10.75 -0.23 -2.55
N SER A 12 -9.83 -1.16 -2.83
CA SER A 12 -8.49 -1.17 -2.21
C SER A 12 -7.48 -0.14 -2.75
N GLY A 13 -7.90 0.67 -3.73
CA GLY A 13 -7.08 1.69 -4.39
C GLY A 13 -7.27 3.12 -3.87
N GLY A 14 -8.18 3.37 -2.93
CA GLY A 14 -8.49 4.72 -2.46
C GLY A 14 -7.29 5.48 -1.91
N LEU A 15 -6.46 4.80 -1.10
CA LEU A 15 -5.23 5.39 -0.58
C LEU A 15 -4.18 5.64 -1.66
N CYS A 16 -4.08 4.75 -2.65
CA CYS A 16 -3.18 4.89 -3.80
C CYS A 16 -3.55 6.11 -4.65
N LEU A 17 -4.84 6.26 -4.97
CA LEU A 17 -5.35 7.42 -5.71
C LEU A 17 -5.11 8.72 -4.95
N ALA A 18 -5.38 8.75 -3.64
CA ALA A 18 -5.15 9.92 -2.81
C ALA A 18 -3.67 10.35 -2.83
N LEU A 19 -2.74 9.41 -2.63
CA LEU A 19 -1.30 9.69 -2.68
C LEU A 19 -0.84 10.13 -4.08
N GLY A 20 -1.38 9.54 -5.15
CA GLY A 20 -1.08 9.95 -6.53
C GLY A 20 -1.55 11.38 -6.83
N LEU A 21 -2.76 11.72 -6.40
CA LEU A 21 -3.31 13.08 -6.55
C LEU A 21 -2.52 14.09 -5.71
N LEU A 22 -2.20 13.76 -4.46
CA LEU A 22 -1.37 14.61 -3.60
C LEU A 22 0.03 14.80 -4.20
N SER A 23 0.63 13.75 -4.76
CA SER A 23 1.92 13.84 -5.46
C SER A 23 1.85 14.83 -6.62
N ALA A 24 0.79 14.76 -7.43
CA ALA A 24 0.59 15.66 -8.56
C ALA A 24 0.35 17.12 -8.15
N VAL A 25 -0.44 17.35 -7.08
CA VAL A 25 -0.78 18.70 -6.60
C VAL A 25 0.37 19.35 -5.84
N LEU A 26 1.11 18.57 -5.04
CA LEU A 26 2.22 19.08 -4.23
C LEU A 26 3.55 19.09 -4.97
N GLU A 27 3.58 18.56 -6.20
CA GLU A 27 4.81 18.35 -6.99
C GLU A 27 5.89 17.53 -6.25
N LEU A 28 5.47 16.70 -5.29
CA LEU A 28 6.36 15.84 -4.52
C LEU A 28 6.38 14.44 -5.12
N PRO A 29 7.54 13.93 -5.57
CA PRO A 29 7.61 12.62 -6.22
C PRO A 29 7.32 11.49 -5.23
N LEU A 30 6.64 10.44 -5.70
CA LEU A 30 6.50 9.18 -4.94
C LEU A 30 7.77 8.32 -5.07
N PRO A 31 8.14 7.55 -4.03
CA PRO A 31 9.26 6.62 -4.11
C PRO A 31 9.05 5.56 -5.19
N ARG A 32 10.05 5.34 -6.06
CA ARG A 32 9.95 4.42 -7.22
C ARG A 32 9.68 2.96 -6.88
N ARG A 33 9.96 2.53 -5.64
CA ARG A 33 9.79 1.15 -5.15
C ARG A 33 8.81 1.10 -3.98
N LEU A 34 7.71 1.84 -4.10
CA LEU A 34 6.60 1.85 -3.15
C LEU A 34 5.40 1.11 -3.76
N ALA A 35 4.86 0.14 -3.02
CA ALA A 35 3.52 -0.37 -3.22
C ALA A 35 2.59 0.18 -2.15
N VAL A 36 1.37 0.53 -2.55
CA VAL A 36 0.32 1.02 -1.66
C VAL A 36 -0.90 0.13 -1.77
N THR A 37 -1.46 -0.28 -0.64
CA THR A 37 -2.79 -0.90 -0.60
C THR A 37 -3.57 -0.37 0.58
N GLY A 38 -4.88 -0.17 0.39
CA GLY A 38 -5.75 0.34 1.43
C GLY A 38 -6.97 1.04 0.82
N SER A 39 -8.15 0.69 1.33
CA SER A 39 -9.31 1.54 1.13
C SER A 39 -9.26 2.70 2.13
N MET A 40 -9.88 3.82 1.75
CA MET A 40 -9.88 5.03 2.55
C MET A 40 -11.29 5.63 2.55
N GLY A 41 -11.78 6.01 3.72
CA GLY A 41 -13.03 6.77 3.85
C GLY A 41 -12.82 8.27 3.62
N LEU A 42 -13.91 9.02 3.44
CA LEU A 42 -13.85 10.48 3.27
C LEU A 42 -13.24 11.21 4.49
N SER A 43 -13.31 10.61 5.67
CA SER A 43 -12.67 11.11 6.90
C SER A 43 -11.15 10.92 6.92
N GLY A 44 -10.55 10.32 5.88
CA GLY A 44 -9.12 10.03 5.83
C GLY A 44 -8.70 8.77 6.59
N ARG A 45 -9.65 8.03 7.18
CA ARG A 45 -9.37 6.75 7.85
C ARG A 45 -9.05 5.67 6.82
N VAL A 46 -7.93 4.96 7.02
CA VAL A 46 -7.51 3.81 6.23
C VAL A 46 -8.13 2.54 6.80
N MET A 47 -8.69 1.70 5.93
CA MET A 47 -9.44 0.50 6.32
C MET A 47 -8.77 -0.77 5.77
N GLN A 48 -9.11 -1.90 6.39
CA GLN A 48 -8.58 -3.22 6.01
C GLN A 48 -8.93 -3.56 4.56
N VAL A 49 -8.02 -4.29 3.91
CA VAL A 49 -8.23 -4.84 2.58
C VAL A 49 -7.91 -6.32 2.57
N GLY A 50 -8.63 -7.08 1.74
CA GLY A 50 -8.37 -8.50 1.53
C GLY A 50 -7.13 -8.75 0.66
N SER A 51 -6.82 -10.04 0.47
CA SER A 51 -5.76 -10.53 -0.44
C SER A 51 -4.36 -10.03 -0.10
N ILE A 52 -4.04 -9.90 1.19
CA ILE A 52 -2.71 -9.43 1.64
C ILE A 52 -1.60 -10.38 1.20
N HIS A 53 -1.84 -11.69 1.18
CA HIS A 53 -0.87 -12.67 0.71
C HIS A 53 -0.50 -12.45 -0.76
N GLU A 54 -1.50 -12.34 -1.64
CA GLU A 54 -1.28 -12.15 -3.08
C GLU A 54 -0.62 -10.81 -3.38
N LYS A 55 -1.08 -9.72 -2.72
CA LYS A 55 -0.53 -8.38 -2.89
C LYS A 55 0.92 -8.28 -2.42
N THR A 56 1.23 -8.88 -1.28
CA THR A 56 2.60 -8.89 -0.74
C THR A 56 3.52 -9.74 -1.62
N THR A 57 3.03 -10.89 -2.09
CA THR A 57 3.79 -11.74 -3.03
C THR A 57 4.08 -11.02 -4.33
N ALA A 58 3.08 -10.35 -4.92
CA ALA A 58 3.26 -9.57 -6.13
C ALA A 58 4.27 -8.42 -5.95
N ALA A 59 4.23 -7.73 -4.80
CA ALA A 59 5.20 -6.70 -4.46
C ALA A 59 6.63 -7.25 -4.34
N ALA A 60 6.79 -8.38 -3.63
CA ALA A 60 8.07 -9.07 -3.47
C ALA A 60 8.64 -9.54 -4.82
N LEU A 61 7.81 -10.10 -5.70
CA LEU A 61 8.22 -10.56 -7.04
C LEU A 61 8.64 -9.40 -7.95
N ARG A 62 8.03 -8.21 -7.78
CA ARG A 62 8.37 -7.00 -8.55
C ARG A 62 9.56 -6.22 -7.96
N GLY A 63 10.20 -6.72 -6.90
CA GLY A 63 11.33 -6.06 -6.27
C GLY A 63 10.97 -4.71 -5.63
N ILE A 64 9.72 -4.60 -5.15
CA ILE A 64 9.27 -3.44 -4.39
C ILE A 64 9.88 -3.51 -3.00
N SER A 65 10.52 -2.43 -2.55
CA SER A 65 11.23 -2.40 -1.26
C SER A 65 10.31 -2.03 -0.11
N VAL A 66 9.30 -1.18 -0.35
CA VAL A 66 8.40 -0.66 0.70
C VAL A 66 6.96 -0.98 0.34
N LEU A 67 6.23 -1.56 1.28
CA LEU A 67 4.81 -1.91 1.13
C LEU A 67 4.00 -1.19 2.21
N LEU A 68 3.23 -0.19 1.79
CA LEU A 68 2.33 0.58 2.65
C LEU A 68 0.99 -0.15 2.81
N LEU A 69 0.63 -0.46 4.05
CA LEU A 69 -0.48 -1.34 4.43
C LEU A 69 -1.37 -0.68 5.48
N PRO A 70 -2.67 -1.01 5.52
CA PRO A 70 -3.53 -0.63 6.64
C PRO A 70 -3.02 -1.28 7.94
N GLU A 71 -3.06 -0.55 9.05
CA GLU A 71 -2.73 -1.08 10.38
C GLU A 71 -3.61 -2.29 10.73
N ALA A 72 -4.88 -2.29 10.29
CA ALA A 72 -5.79 -3.42 10.44
C ALA A 72 -5.29 -4.71 9.75
N CYS A 73 -4.44 -4.61 8.73
CA CYS A 73 -3.84 -5.75 8.03
C CYS A 73 -2.57 -6.29 8.69
N ARG A 74 -2.11 -5.72 9.82
CA ARG A 74 -0.86 -6.15 10.48
C ARG A 74 -0.87 -7.62 10.86
N ARG A 75 -1.99 -8.13 11.37
CA ARG A 75 -2.13 -9.54 11.76
C ARG A 75 -2.05 -10.46 10.53
N ASP A 76 -2.76 -10.10 9.47
CA ASP A 76 -2.77 -10.85 8.20
C ASP A 76 -1.37 -10.89 7.58
N PHE A 77 -0.64 -9.76 7.63
CA PHE A 77 0.73 -9.67 7.15
C PHE A 77 1.69 -10.50 8.00
N ALA A 78 1.54 -10.49 9.33
CA ALA A 78 2.38 -11.26 10.25
C ALA A 78 2.19 -12.78 10.10
N ALA A 79 1.02 -13.22 9.62
CA ALA A 79 0.75 -14.62 9.31
C ALA A 79 1.40 -15.11 7.99
N LEU A 80 1.99 -14.20 7.20
CA LEU A 80 2.59 -14.57 5.91
C LEU A 80 3.91 -15.35 6.08
N PRO A 81 4.21 -16.27 5.15
CA PRO A 81 5.51 -16.94 5.11
C PRO A 81 6.68 -15.94 5.01
N SER A 82 7.74 -16.20 5.77
CA SER A 82 8.95 -15.36 5.81
C SER A 82 9.63 -15.17 4.45
N GLN A 83 9.45 -16.15 3.54
CA GLN A 83 9.93 -16.09 2.16
C GLN A 83 9.34 -14.92 1.35
N VAL A 84 8.15 -14.43 1.75
CA VAL A 84 7.44 -13.31 1.11
C VAL A 84 7.59 -12.05 1.95
N SER A 85 7.24 -12.10 3.24
CA SER A 85 7.26 -10.94 4.13
C SER A 85 8.67 -10.41 4.39
N GLY A 86 9.70 -11.25 4.33
CA GLY A 86 11.10 -10.84 4.50
C GLY A 86 11.72 -10.09 3.31
N LYS A 87 11.04 -10.05 2.15
CA LYS A 87 11.53 -9.38 0.94
C LYS A 87 11.03 -7.94 0.80
N VAL A 88 10.08 -7.53 1.64
CA VAL A 88 9.45 -6.20 1.61
C VAL A 88 9.53 -5.58 3.00
N ARG A 89 9.72 -4.27 3.07
CA ARG A 89 9.57 -3.52 4.32
C ARG A 89 8.11 -3.10 4.47
N PRO A 90 7.33 -3.67 5.41
CA PRO A 90 5.98 -3.21 5.66
C PRO A 90 6.01 -1.86 6.39
N VAL A 91 5.11 -0.97 6.00
CA VAL A 91 4.80 0.28 6.71
C VAL A 91 3.30 0.31 6.95
N PHE A 92 2.90 0.31 8.22
CA PHE A 92 1.50 0.24 8.60
C PHE A 92 0.96 1.64 8.94
N VAL A 93 -0.23 1.95 8.45
CA VAL A 93 -0.89 3.25 8.62
C VAL A 93 -2.38 3.11 8.91
N SER A 94 -2.92 4.01 9.71
CA SER A 94 -4.33 4.09 10.09
C SER A 94 -5.05 5.29 9.46
N THR A 95 -4.32 6.34 9.07
CA THR A 95 -4.88 7.54 8.42
C THR A 95 -4.09 7.96 7.19
N LEU A 96 -4.72 8.79 6.35
CA LEU A 96 -4.06 9.42 5.21
C LEU A 96 -2.85 10.26 5.65
N GLU A 97 -2.94 10.96 6.78
CA GLU A 97 -1.84 11.81 7.27
C GLU A 97 -0.61 10.96 7.64
N GLU A 98 -0.82 9.79 8.25
CA GLU A 98 0.25 8.83 8.51
C GLU A 98 0.86 8.30 7.21
N ALA A 99 0.05 8.04 6.19
CA ALA A 99 0.53 7.62 4.88
C ALA A 99 1.38 8.72 4.20
N VAL A 100 0.90 9.96 4.20
CA VAL A 100 1.64 11.13 3.69
C VAL A 100 2.97 11.29 4.41
N ARG A 101 2.97 11.21 5.75
CA ARG A 101 4.19 11.28 6.57
C ARG A 101 5.13 10.10 6.28
N ALA A 102 4.61 8.89 6.10
CA ALA A 102 5.43 7.74 5.77
C ALA A 102 6.10 7.83 4.39
N VAL A 103 5.46 8.53 3.44
CA VAL A 103 5.92 8.65 2.06
C VAL A 103 6.88 9.82 1.87
N TRP A 104 6.56 10.99 2.42
CA TRP A 104 7.33 12.24 2.23
C TRP A 104 7.99 12.78 3.51
N GLY A 105 7.56 12.33 4.68
CA GLY A 105 8.12 12.73 5.98
C GLY A 105 9.39 11.95 6.30
N ALA A 106 10.47 12.29 5.61
CA ALA A 106 11.82 12.09 6.11
C ALA A 106 12.42 13.47 6.40
N GLU A 107 12.16 13.96 7.62
CA GLU A 107 13.09 14.79 8.41
C GLU A 107 13.25 14.12 9.78
#